data_AF-A0A0N9HTT6-F1
#
_entry.id   AF-A0A0N9HTT6-F1
#
_cell.length_a   1.000
_cell.length_b   1.000
_cell.length_c   1.000
_cell.angle_alpha   90.00
_cell.angle_beta   90.00
_cell.angle_gamma   90.00
#
_symmetry.space_group_name_H-M   'P 1'
#
loop_
_entity.id
_entity.type
_entity.pdbx_description
1 polymer ?
#
loop_
_entity_poly.entity_id
_entity_poly.type
_entity_poly.pdbx_seq_one_letter_code
_entity_poly.pdbx_strand_id
1 'polypeptide(L)'
;MRALFTPPELDIVYEAYHGDHVRLSDERTQAYLDTVTHSVEFARPRTAHTSLLRAAITLGRLVAGGQFNDGDVRAALFSAAERRRIPFREADRTIKDGLLYGSRLPRRLTNTTGRVRRASDATRVNRIA
;
A
#
# COMPACT_ATOMS: atom_id res chain seq x y z
N MET A 1 -9.44 14.09 16.65
CA MET A 1 -8.23 14.33 15.84
C MET A 1 -7.94 13.11 14.97
N ARG A 2 -8.15 13.25 13.66
CA ARG A 2 -8.15 12.20 12.62
C ARG A 2 -6.71 12.03 12.10
N ALA A 3 -5.99 11.00 12.54
CA ALA A 3 -4.79 10.56 11.83
C ALA A 3 -5.28 9.80 10.59
N LEU A 4 -5.36 10.52 9.47
CA LEU A 4 -5.50 9.92 8.16
C LEU A 4 -4.21 9.14 7.91
N PHE A 5 -4.27 7.82 8.04
CA PHE A 5 -3.31 6.99 7.33
C PHE A 5 -3.58 7.27 5.85
N THR A 6 -2.82 8.21 5.30
CA THR A 6 -2.70 8.38 3.86
C THR A 6 -1.71 7.30 3.44
N PRO A 7 -2.16 6.16 2.87
CA PRO A 7 -1.23 5.26 2.22
C PRO A 7 -0.43 6.10 1.20
N PRO A 8 0.88 5.84 0.99
CA PRO A 8 1.65 6.59 0.02
C PRO A 8 0.89 6.59 -1.31
N GLU A 9 0.53 7.80 -1.76
CA GLU A 9 -0.29 8.05 -2.94
C GLU A 9 0.56 7.66 -4.15
N LEU A 10 0.22 6.52 -4.78
CA LEU A 10 0.71 6.21 -6.11
C LEU A 10 -0.34 6.74 -7.06
N ASP A 11 -0.01 7.85 -7.72
CA ASP A 11 -0.84 8.50 -8.73
C ASP A 11 -1.33 7.46 -9.76
N ILE A 12 -2.64 7.27 -9.80
CA ILE A 12 -3.35 6.46 -10.80
C ILE A 12 -3.44 7.30 -12.08
N VAL A 13 -2.42 7.19 -12.93
CA VAL A 13 -2.46 7.81 -14.27
C VAL A 13 -3.21 6.86 -15.21
N TYR A 14 -4.37 7.32 -15.68
CA TYR A 14 -5.31 6.61 -16.56
C TYR A 14 -4.99 6.82 -18.05
N GLU A 15 -3.71 6.80 -18.45
CA GLU A 15 -3.31 7.12 -19.83
C GLU A 15 -2.67 5.92 -20.54
N ALA A 16 -3.35 5.51 -21.61
CA ALA A 16 -2.98 4.52 -22.63
C ALA A 16 -3.03 3.02 -22.26
N TYR A 17 -4.10 2.36 -22.69
CA TYR A 17 -4.16 0.92 -22.91
C TYR A 17 -3.21 0.51 -24.06
N HIS A 18 -1.94 0.20 -23.77
CA HIS A 18 -1.13 -0.80 -24.50
C HIS A 18 0.24 -0.99 -23.83
N GLY A 19 0.57 -2.24 -23.48
CA GLY A 19 1.95 -2.67 -23.17
C GLY A 19 2.44 -2.45 -21.74
N ASP A 20 2.82 -3.54 -21.06
CA ASP A 20 3.80 -3.58 -19.98
C ASP A 20 3.62 -2.62 -18.78
N HIS A 21 2.53 -2.79 -18.01
CA HIS A 21 2.51 -2.26 -16.64
C HIS A 21 3.54 -3.02 -15.78
N VAL A 22 4.75 -2.46 -15.70
CA VAL A 22 5.90 -2.98 -14.95
C VAL A 22 5.50 -3.24 -13.50
N ARG A 23 5.51 -4.52 -13.08
CA ARG A 23 5.45 -4.87 -11.65
C ARG A 23 6.56 -4.11 -10.92
N LEU A 24 6.27 -3.58 -9.74
CA LEU A 24 7.32 -3.06 -8.88
C LEU A 24 8.39 -4.15 -8.64
N SER A 25 9.65 -3.74 -8.50
CA SER A 25 10.71 -4.66 -8.09
C SER A 25 10.33 -5.36 -6.78
N ASP A 26 10.83 -6.58 -6.57
CA ASP A 26 10.52 -7.36 -5.37
C ASP A 26 10.87 -6.59 -4.09
N GLU A 27 11.96 -5.83 -4.08
CA GLU A 27 12.36 -4.95 -2.97
C GLU A 27 11.30 -3.87 -2.65
N ARG A 28 10.74 -3.21 -3.67
CA ARG A 28 9.71 -2.17 -3.48
C ARG A 28 8.38 -2.79 -3.05
N THR A 29 8.06 -3.94 -3.60
CA THR A 29 6.89 -4.74 -3.21
C THR A 29 7.00 -5.14 -1.75
N GLN A 30 8.16 -5.63 -1.31
CA GLN A 30 8.43 -5.97 0.08
C GLN A 30 8.37 -4.75 1.00
N ALA A 31 9.02 -3.64 0.64
CA ALA A 31 8.97 -2.40 1.41
C ALA A 31 7.53 -1.86 1.58
N TYR A 32 6.68 -2.06 0.57
CA TYR A 32 5.26 -1.72 0.67
C TYR A 32 4.52 -2.62 1.67
N LEU A 33 4.75 -3.94 1.61
CA LEU A 33 4.17 -4.89 2.57
C LEU A 33 4.59 -4.55 4.01
N ASP A 34 5.88 -4.27 4.22
CA ASP A 34 6.44 -3.89 5.50
C ASP A 34 5.79 -2.58 6.00
N THR A 35 5.66 -1.56 5.14
CA THR A 35 5.01 -0.30 5.50
C THR A 35 3.56 -0.50 5.96
N VAL A 36 2.80 -1.33 5.25
CA VAL A 36 1.39 -1.58 5.58
C VAL A 36 1.26 -2.38 6.88
N THR A 37 2.08 -3.39 7.09
CA THR A 37 2.04 -4.23 8.31
C THR A 37 2.56 -3.48 9.54
N HIS A 38 3.58 -2.64 9.38
CA HIS A 38 4.07 -1.72 10.41
C HIS A 38 2.97 -0.76 10.91
N SER A 39 2.04 -0.35 10.05
CA SER A 39 0.89 0.49 10.47
C SER A 39 -0.02 -0.20 11.51
N VAL A 40 -0.04 -1.53 11.53
CA VAL A 40 -0.77 -2.33 12.53
C VAL A 40 0.02 -2.40 13.84
N GLU A 41 1.33 -2.66 13.75
CA GLU A 41 2.24 -2.77 14.89
C GLU A 41 2.34 -1.47 15.70
N PHE A 42 2.30 -0.32 15.02
CA PHE A 42 2.40 0.99 15.65
C PHE A 42 1.05 1.71 15.74
N ALA A 43 -0.05 0.97 15.54
CA ALA A 43 -1.39 1.49 15.73
C ALA A 43 -1.58 1.99 17.16
N ARG A 44 -2.21 3.16 17.29
CA ARG A 44 -2.56 3.77 18.58
C ARG A 44 -3.30 2.75 19.48
N PRO A 45 -3.17 2.84 20.81
CA PRO A 45 -3.93 1.98 21.71
C PRO A 45 -5.42 2.01 21.37
N ARG A 46 -6.08 0.84 21.45
CA ARG A 46 -7.50 0.64 21.11
C ARG A 46 -7.86 0.79 19.62
N THR A 47 -6.91 1.03 18.70
CA THR A 47 -7.19 1.08 17.25
C THR A 47 -6.53 -0.05 16.46
N ALA A 48 -5.82 -0.96 17.12
CA ALA A 48 -5.06 -2.04 16.46
C ALA A 48 -5.94 -2.93 15.57
N HIS A 49 -7.13 -3.30 16.03
CA HIS A 49 -8.08 -4.08 15.24
C HIS A 49 -8.52 -3.35 13.96
N THR A 50 -8.88 -2.07 14.06
CA THR A 50 -9.27 -1.25 12.90
C THR A 50 -8.10 -1.05 11.93
N SER A 51 -6.89 -0.88 12.45
CA SER A 51 -5.68 -0.83 11.62
C SER A 51 -5.45 -2.15 10.89
N LEU A 52 -5.60 -3.30 11.57
CA LEU A 52 -5.49 -4.62 10.96
C LEU A 52 -6.51 -4.81 9.84
N LEU A 53 -7.77 -4.45 10.07
CA LEU A 53 -8.82 -4.52 9.04
C LEU A 53 -8.46 -3.66 7.81
N ARG A 54 -7.99 -2.42 8.02
CA ARG A 54 -7.60 -1.53 6.92
C ARG A 54 -6.38 -2.03 6.16
N ALA A 55 -5.40 -2.60 6.86
CA ALA A 55 -4.24 -3.23 6.26
C ALA A 55 -4.66 -4.44 5.41
N ALA A 56 -5.51 -5.31 5.95
CA ALA A 56 -6.05 -6.47 5.23
C ALA A 56 -6.85 -6.06 3.99
N ILE A 57 -7.70 -5.03 4.07
CA ILE A 57 -8.41 -4.49 2.89
C ILE A 57 -7.41 -3.99 1.84
N THR A 58 -6.42 -3.21 2.26
CA THR A 58 -5.40 -2.65 1.34
C THR A 58 -4.64 -3.76 0.62
N LEU A 59 -4.18 -4.78 1.35
CA LEU A 59 -3.42 -5.88 0.78
C LEU A 59 -4.32 -6.82 -0.04
N GLY A 60 -5.58 -7.02 0.34
CA GLY A 60 -6.54 -7.81 -0.43
C GLY A 60 -6.76 -7.27 -1.84
N ARG A 61 -6.79 -5.95 -2.00
CA ARG A 61 -6.83 -5.29 -3.32
C ARG A 61 -5.61 -5.65 -4.16
N LEU A 62 -4.43 -5.70 -3.54
CA LEU A 62 -3.16 -5.94 -4.22
C LEU A 62 -2.92 -7.42 -4.55
N VAL A 63 -3.35 -8.34 -3.67
CA VAL A 63 -3.39 -9.78 -3.94
C VAL A 63 -4.28 -10.05 -5.14
N ALA A 64 -5.50 -9.51 -5.16
CA ALA A 64 -6.41 -9.66 -6.31
C ALA A 64 -5.90 -8.98 -7.58
N GLY A 65 -5.09 -7.93 -7.45
CA GLY A 65 -4.38 -7.30 -8.57
C GLY A 65 -3.19 -8.11 -9.09
N GLY A 66 -2.79 -9.18 -8.39
CA GLY A 66 -1.65 -10.04 -8.74
C GLY A 66 -0.29 -9.50 -8.28
N GLN A 67 -0.26 -8.60 -7.30
CA GLN A 67 0.98 -7.96 -6.81
C GLN A 67 1.62 -8.72 -5.64
N PHE A 68 0.83 -9.48 -4.88
CA PHE A 68 1.31 -10.26 -3.73
C PHE A 68 0.74 -11.66 -3.75
N ASN A 69 1.49 -12.61 -3.18
CA ASN A 69 0.95 -13.90 -2.81
C ASN A 69 0.05 -13.75 -1.56
N ASP A 70 -1.10 -14.42 -1.59
CA ASP A 70 -2.10 -14.39 -0.53
C ASP A 70 -1.57 -15.01 0.79
N GLY A 71 -0.74 -16.05 0.71
CA GLY A 71 -0.10 -16.70 1.84
C GLY A 71 0.88 -15.79 2.57
N ASP A 72 1.77 -15.13 1.83
CA ASP A 72 2.77 -14.20 2.39
C ASP A 72 2.10 -13.00 3.07
N VAL A 73 1.05 -12.46 2.44
CA VAL A 73 0.24 -11.38 3.00
C VAL A 73 -0.42 -11.79 4.30
N ARG A 74 -1.02 -12.99 4.36
CA ARG A 74 -1.63 -13.51 5.59
C ARG A 74 -0.58 -13.68 6.68
N ALA A 75 0.55 -14.30 6.38
CA ALA A 75 1.63 -14.52 7.34
C ALA A 75 2.11 -13.19 7.94
N ALA A 76 2.34 -12.17 7.11
CA ALA A 76 2.78 -10.85 7.56
C ALA A 76 1.73 -10.13 8.43
N LEU A 77 0.44 -10.21 8.06
CA LEU A 77 -0.66 -9.65 8.86
C LEU A 77 -0.83 -10.36 10.21
N PHE A 78 -0.69 -11.69 10.24
CA PHE A 78 -0.72 -12.45 11.49
C PHE A 78 0.44 -12.08 12.41
N SER A 79 1.66 -11.96 11.87
CA SER A 79 2.82 -11.52 12.64
C SER A 79 2.60 -10.13 13.25
N ALA A 80 2.05 -9.19 12.48
CA ALA A 80 1.71 -7.85 12.98
C ALA A 80 0.62 -7.89 14.07
N ALA A 81 -0.40 -8.73 13.90
CA ALA A 81 -1.48 -8.91 14.88
C ALA A 81 -0.98 -9.53 16.20
N GLU A 82 -0.08 -10.49 16.11
CA GLU A 82 0.57 -11.14 17.26
C GLU A 82 1.36 -10.13 18.09
N ARG A 83 2.16 -9.26 17.45
CA ARG A 83 2.90 -8.19 18.15
C ARG A 83 1.97 -7.22 18.89
N ARG A 84 0.73 -7.06 18.43
CA ARG A 84 -0.32 -6.27 19.11
C ARG A 84 -1.16 -7.08 20.10
N ARG A 85 -0.87 -8.37 20.25
CA ARG A 85 -1.62 -9.32 21.10
C ARG A 85 -3.11 -9.36 20.75
N ILE A 86 -3.45 -9.20 19.47
CA ILE A 86 -4.81 -9.43 19.00
C ILE A 86 -5.08 -10.94 19.07
N PRO A 87 -6.18 -11.40 19.69
CA PRO A 87 -6.49 -12.82 19.77
C PRO A 87 -6.52 -13.47 18.39
N PHE A 88 -5.94 -14.67 18.26
CA PHE A 88 -5.79 -15.34 16.96
C PHE A 88 -7.10 -15.47 16.18
N ARG A 89 -8.20 -15.88 16.83
CA ARG A 89 -9.51 -16.01 16.17
C ARG A 89 -10.06 -14.68 15.66
N GLU A 90 -9.80 -13.60 16.38
CA GLU A 90 -10.20 -12.24 15.98
C GLU A 90 -9.34 -11.78 14.80
N ALA A 91 -8.02 -12.00 14.86
CA ALA A 91 -7.11 -11.70 13.78
C ALA A 91 -7.45 -12.47 12.50
N ASP A 92 -7.69 -13.78 12.59
CA ASP A 92 -8.03 -14.64 11.45
C ASP A 92 -9.30 -14.16 10.74
N ARG A 93 -10.37 -13.94 11.51
CA ARG A 93 -11.64 -13.42 10.96
C ARG A 93 -11.43 -12.07 10.28
N THR A 94 -10.73 -11.14 10.94
CA THR A 94 -10.52 -9.79 10.42
C THR A 94 -9.64 -9.76 9.18
N ILE A 95 -8.60 -10.60 9.13
CA ILE A 95 -7.74 -10.76 7.96
C ILE A 95 -8.54 -11.35 6.81
N LYS A 96 -9.30 -12.42 7.05
CA LYS A 96 -10.15 -13.06 6.02
C LYS A 96 -11.19 -12.09 5.46
N ASP A 97 -11.91 -11.40 6.32
CA ASP A 97 -12.95 -10.44 5.92
C ASP A 97 -12.32 -9.25 5.17
N GLY A 98 -11.20 -8.73 5.65
CA GLY A 98 -10.48 -7.63 5.00
C GLY A 98 -9.96 -8.02 3.61
N LEU A 99 -9.33 -9.19 3.48
CA LEU A 99 -8.82 -9.67 2.20
C LEU A 99 -9.96 -9.92 1.20
N LEU A 100 -11.06 -10.55 1.64
CA LEU A 100 -12.24 -10.79 0.82
C LEU A 100 -12.92 -9.49 0.39
N TYR A 101 -13.00 -8.50 1.27
CA TYR A 101 -13.56 -7.20 0.91
C TYR A 101 -12.65 -6.44 -0.06
N GLY A 102 -11.34 -6.44 0.21
CA GLY A 102 -10.33 -5.81 -0.64
C GLY A 102 -10.28 -6.40 -2.05
N SER A 103 -10.43 -7.71 -2.19
CA SER A 103 -10.35 -8.38 -3.50
C SER A 103 -11.44 -7.93 -4.48
N ARG A 104 -12.54 -7.33 -3.99
CA ARG A 104 -13.63 -6.77 -4.82
C ARG A 104 -13.21 -5.53 -5.60
N LEU A 105 -12.12 -4.87 -5.23
CA LEU A 105 -11.59 -3.68 -5.91
C LEU A 105 -10.09 -3.85 -6.19
N PRO A 106 -9.73 -4.77 -7.12
CA PRO A 106 -8.33 -5.07 -7.43
C PRO A 106 -7.52 -3.81 -7.72
N ARG A 107 -6.29 -3.77 -7.21
CA ARG A 107 -5.34 -2.67 -7.41
C ARG A 107 -3.99 -3.22 -7.79
N ARG A 108 -3.30 -2.55 -8.72
CA ARG A 108 -1.90 -2.83 -9.05
C ARG A 108 -1.03 -1.65 -8.60
N LEU A 109 0.22 -1.94 -8.26
CA LEU A 109 1.20 -0.90 -7.97
C LEU A 109 1.89 -0.56 -9.28
N THR A 110 1.82 0.70 -9.71
CA THR A 110 2.51 1.19 -10.89
C THR A 110 3.80 1.89 -10.48
N ASN A 111 4.85 1.66 -11.26
CA ASN A 111 6.10 2.38 -11.09
C ASN A 111 5.98 3.71 -11.85
N THR A 112 5.47 4.76 -11.22
CA THR A 112 5.47 6.09 -11.84
C THR A 112 6.89 6.66 -11.81
N THR A 113 7.75 6.16 -12.69
CA THR A 113 9.03 6.77 -13.02
C THR A 113 8.74 8.01 -13.86
N GLY A 114 8.21 9.06 -13.22
CA GLY A 114 7.53 10.12 -13.97
C GLY A 114 7.29 11.41 -13.22
N ARG A 115 8.07 11.75 -12.17
CA ARG A 115 8.26 13.17 -11.85
C ARG A 115 9.43 13.67 -12.68
N VAL A 116 9.19 13.89 -13.98
CA VAL A 116 10.02 14.81 -14.75
C VAL A 116 9.86 16.15 -14.05
N ARG A 117 10.82 16.53 -13.21
CA ARG A 117 10.99 17.93 -12.83
C ARG A 117 11.22 18.63 -14.17
N ARG A 118 10.19 19.28 -14.73
CA ARG A 118 10.39 20.11 -15.91
C ARG A 118 11.48 21.11 -15.54
N ALA A 119 12.60 21.02 -16.26
CA ALA A 119 13.57 22.09 -16.36
C ALA A 119 12.88 23.26 -17.07
N SER A 120 12.09 24.01 -16.31
CA SER A 120 11.49 25.26 -16.73
C SER A 120 11.70 26.26 -15.60
N ASP A 121 12.98 26.55 -15.29
CA ASP A 121 13.36 27.72 -14.50
C ASP A 121 14.82 28.19 -14.75
N ALA A 122 15.37 27.95 -15.95
CA ALA A 122 16.72 28.41 -16.32
C ALA A 122 16.75 29.43 -17.47
N THR A 123 15.59 29.89 -17.94
CA THR A 123 15.52 30.83 -19.07
C THR A 123 14.60 32.00 -18.78
N ARG A 124 14.96 32.84 -17.80
CA ARG A 124 14.64 34.28 -17.81
C ARG A 124 15.34 35.01 -16.66
N VAL A 125 16.52 35.57 -16.94
CA VAL A 125 16.92 36.97 -16.70
C VAL A 125 18.30 37.18 -17.39
N ASN A 126 18.34 37.78 -18.59
CA ASN A 126 18.68 39.20 -18.82
C ASN A 126 20.21 39.42 -18.83
N ARG A 127 20.95 39.36 -19.96
CA ARG A 127 21.09 40.38 -21.02
C ARG A 127 20.90 41.84 -20.58
N ILE A 128 21.79 42.38 -19.76
CA ILE A 128 22.25 43.80 -19.87
C ILE A 128 23.65 43.93 -19.24
N ALA A 129 24.67 44.15 -20.07
CA ALA A 129 25.88 44.94 -19.82
C ALA A 129 26.61 45.09 -21.16
#